data_AF-A0A2U1PNY4-F1
#
_entry.id   AF-A0A2U1PNY4-F1
#
_cell.length_a   1.000
_cell.length_b   1.000
_cell.length_c   1.000
_cell.angle_alpha   90.00
_cell.angle_beta   90.00
_cell.angle_gamma   90.00
#
_symmetry.space_group_name_H-M   'P 1'
#
loop_
_entity.id
_entity.type
_entity.pdbx_description
1 polymer ?
#
loop_
_entity_poly.entity_id
_entity_poly.type
_entity_poly.pdbx_seq_one_letter_code
_entity_poly.pdbx_strand_id
1 'polypeptide(L)'
;MLFCANEGPEKHLSGRMLKFISCNAAFAKTQNGEIYILPPSQDEEYSHAVVQYMMPDCFTRNQCRVESEIKLEYDGFQFKRPRIGFEDNQLLETRVENRNRSLSSAKGQTLPTKNYVSVHPSYLRTLGQAHSDWLFGAVAELVDNSRDAKATMLDISVDLIYSSIAGKEIPMLAVVDDGHGMGHDEILKMVSFGRKQPDTNDPKYIGRYGVGFKTGTMRLGRDALVLTQTTNSRSIAFLSQSLNEGKDNIEIPIVSYSRKGQLMEFDTSIQTEASAENNLKSIEQFSPFNKYFIGEKTGLFQRNGTGTQIYVWNLDEWGSEYALEWVNGMTGGSSFHQGDILIRSRRTRSRLGQMTRQVPIDYSLRSYLEVIFLDPRMKINVQGSLVKSRPLARFLHKTSIENGFVLGKQVQLILGHSQPDLEQGNCGIFLYWHGRLIEAYKRVGSMIHNGEKSHGILGVIDVTSVMDDDNNHVWVHNNKQGFVDCEPYALLEDWLSKKVDEYLDNTIDKVYVKKGGLRHKPDHEWVQCDKCRKWRMLHPDFDCKTLPLEWFCYMKPINGKCEMPEQKVEPGVITISSKRSGYDTKENSPNQNNQPKSKHEEGEINTPLKRLKKARKL
;
A
#
# COMPACT_ATOMS: atom_id res chain seq x y z
N MET A 1 -16.85 37.28 49.56
CA MET A 1 -17.33 37.09 50.96
C MET A 1 -18.86 37.12 50.92
N LEU A 2 -19.56 36.45 51.86
CA LEU A 2 -21.03 36.24 51.94
C LEU A 2 -21.65 35.11 51.06
N PHE A 3 -21.49 33.88 51.57
CA PHE A 3 -22.49 32.83 51.87
C PHE A 3 -23.87 32.67 51.16
N CYS A 4 -24.22 31.37 51.04
CA CYS A 4 -25.55 30.71 51.17
C CYS A 4 -26.39 30.32 49.93
N ALA A 5 -26.23 29.02 49.57
CA ALA A 5 -27.25 27.96 49.71
C ALA A 5 -28.25 27.59 48.58
N ASN A 6 -28.47 26.26 48.51
CA ASN A 6 -29.60 25.48 47.97
C ASN A 6 -29.75 25.18 46.46
N GLU A 7 -29.51 23.88 46.17
CA GLU A 7 -30.31 22.94 45.36
C GLU A 7 -30.59 23.20 43.86
N GLY A 8 -30.73 22.10 43.09
CA GLY A 8 -30.76 22.08 41.61
C GLY A 8 -32.13 22.43 40.96
N PRO A 9 -32.37 22.14 39.66
CA PRO A 9 -31.68 21.14 38.82
C PRO A 9 -31.26 21.62 37.40
N GLU A 10 -29.96 21.71 37.11
CA GLU A 10 -29.48 21.95 35.74
C GLU A 10 -29.23 20.66 34.95
N LYS A 11 -30.19 20.27 34.10
CA LYS A 11 -29.97 19.29 33.00
C LYS A 11 -30.43 19.75 31.62
N HIS A 12 -30.94 20.98 31.47
CA HIS A 12 -31.49 21.47 30.20
C HIS A 12 -30.78 22.69 29.56
N LEU A 13 -29.87 23.38 30.26
CA LEU A 13 -29.13 24.51 29.64
C LEU A 13 -27.89 24.07 28.83
N SER A 14 -27.15 23.04 29.26
CA SER A 14 -25.90 22.61 28.60
C SER A 14 -26.08 22.22 27.13
N GLY A 15 -27.20 21.58 26.79
CA GLY A 15 -27.52 21.16 25.42
C GLY A 15 -27.78 22.31 24.44
N ARG A 16 -28.20 23.49 24.91
CA ARG A 16 -28.35 24.67 24.04
C ARG A 16 -27.02 25.39 23.81
N MET A 17 -26.15 25.46 24.82
CA MET A 17 -24.85 26.14 24.71
C MET A 17 -23.90 25.40 23.75
N LEU A 18 -23.82 24.07 23.82
CA LEU A 18 -23.04 23.25 22.90
C LEU A 18 -23.49 23.40 21.43
N LYS A 19 -24.81 23.54 21.20
CA LYS A 19 -25.39 23.71 19.85
C LYS A 19 -25.14 25.11 19.26
N PHE A 20 -24.86 26.11 20.10
CA PHE A 20 -24.45 27.44 19.66
C PHE A 20 -22.96 27.48 19.28
N ILE A 21 -22.10 26.85 20.11
CA ILE A 21 -20.64 26.78 19.88
C ILE A 21 -20.32 26.04 18.58
N SER A 22 -21.04 24.96 18.24
CA SER A 22 -20.81 24.18 17.02
C SER A 22 -21.14 24.93 15.71
N CYS A 23 -21.79 26.09 15.76
CA CYS A 23 -22.21 26.82 14.57
C CYS A 23 -21.27 27.97 14.17
N ASN A 24 -20.47 28.52 15.10
CA ASN A 24 -19.81 29.83 14.91
C ASN A 24 -18.31 29.91 15.30
N ALA A 25 -17.65 28.81 15.67
CA ALA A 25 -16.24 28.82 16.07
C ALA A 25 -15.37 27.85 15.24
N ALA A 26 -14.26 28.35 14.70
CA ALA A 26 -13.22 27.56 14.06
C ALA A 26 -12.15 27.18 15.09
N PHE A 27 -11.76 25.90 15.15
CA PHE A 27 -10.76 25.41 16.09
C PHE A 27 -9.35 25.47 15.49
N ALA A 28 -8.39 26.01 16.25
CA ALA A 28 -6.96 25.88 16.00
C ALA A 28 -6.32 25.03 17.11
N LYS A 29 -5.48 24.07 16.70
CA LYS A 29 -4.86 23.05 17.58
C LYS A 29 -3.68 23.62 18.37
N THR A 30 -3.61 23.34 19.67
CA THR A 30 -2.40 23.51 20.51
C THR A 30 -2.18 22.26 21.39
N GLN A 31 -0.96 22.09 21.91
CA GLN A 31 -0.40 20.75 22.14
C GLN A 31 -0.19 20.35 23.61
N ASN A 32 -0.46 21.21 24.59
CA ASN A 32 -0.48 20.91 26.02
C ASN A 32 -1.61 21.71 26.68
N GLY A 33 -2.42 21.10 27.54
CA GLY A 33 -3.70 21.67 27.97
C GLY A 33 -3.68 22.44 29.28
N GLU A 34 -4.27 23.65 29.28
CA GLU A 34 -5.34 24.13 30.18
C GLU A 34 -5.77 25.57 29.78
N ILE A 35 -6.96 26.03 30.19
CA ILE A 35 -7.63 27.26 29.70
C ILE A 35 -8.29 28.04 30.85
N TYR A 36 -8.07 29.37 30.93
CA TYR A 36 -8.49 30.26 32.02
C TYR A 36 -8.91 31.66 31.54
N ILE A 37 -10.06 32.18 32.01
CA ILE A 37 -10.74 33.36 31.46
C ILE A 37 -10.55 34.62 32.34
N LEU A 38 -10.16 35.73 31.72
CA LEU A 38 -10.02 37.09 32.26
C LEU A 38 -11.17 38.04 31.81
N PRO A 39 -11.49 39.08 32.60
CA PRO A 39 -12.61 40.01 32.35
C PRO A 39 -12.26 41.18 31.38
N PRO A 40 -13.27 41.82 30.76
CA PRO A 40 -13.09 42.90 29.78
C PRO A 40 -12.85 44.29 30.40
N SER A 41 -12.29 45.21 29.59
CA SER A 41 -12.19 46.65 29.86
C SER A 41 -13.52 47.38 29.65
N GLN A 42 -13.69 48.54 30.30
CA GLN A 42 -15.00 49.05 30.72
C GLN A 42 -16.02 49.56 29.67
N ASP A 43 -15.70 49.67 28.37
CA ASP A 43 -16.54 50.41 27.41
C ASP A 43 -16.91 49.68 26.08
N GLU A 44 -16.92 48.33 26.04
CA GLU A 44 -17.50 47.59 24.88
C GLU A 44 -18.47 46.46 25.28
N GLU A 45 -19.65 46.46 24.64
CA GLU A 45 -20.85 45.72 25.07
C GLU A 45 -20.97 44.29 24.46
N TYR A 46 -19.91 43.49 24.51
CA TYR A 46 -19.98 42.05 24.21
C TYR A 46 -19.06 41.22 25.14
N SER A 47 -19.64 40.33 25.93
CA SER A 47 -18.94 39.51 26.93
C SER A 47 -18.02 38.44 26.30
N HIS A 48 -16.79 38.84 25.97
CA HIS A 48 -15.70 37.95 25.58
C HIS A 48 -14.83 37.58 26.80
N ALA A 49 -14.03 36.53 26.66
CA ALA A 49 -13.42 35.79 27.77
C ALA A 49 -11.95 35.46 27.45
N VAL A 50 -10.98 35.96 28.25
CA VAL A 50 -9.57 36.09 27.80
C VAL A 50 -8.54 35.16 28.48
N VAL A 51 -7.66 34.55 27.66
CA VAL A 51 -6.60 33.55 27.97
C VAL A 51 -5.47 33.91 28.99
N GLN A 52 -5.41 33.44 30.25
CA GLN A 52 -4.14 33.52 31.05
C GLN A 52 -3.86 32.38 32.07
N TYR A 53 -2.66 31.80 32.05
CA TYR A 53 -2.23 30.57 32.76
C TYR A 53 -1.30 30.82 33.98
N MET A 54 -1.30 29.95 35.01
CA MET A 54 -0.28 29.91 36.08
C MET A 54 0.18 28.48 36.40
N MET A 55 1.48 28.31 36.67
CA MET A 55 2.11 27.05 37.12
C MET A 55 2.50 27.14 38.61
N PRO A 56 2.23 26.12 39.45
CA PRO A 56 2.85 25.98 40.77
C PRO A 56 4.20 25.26 40.67
N ASP A 57 5.23 25.79 41.34
CA ASP A 57 6.60 25.25 41.31
C ASP A 57 7.06 24.73 42.68
N CYS A 58 7.91 23.69 42.67
CA CYS A 58 8.70 23.12 43.79
C CYS A 58 7.95 22.47 44.99
N PHE A 59 8.39 21.33 45.55
CA PHE A 59 9.70 21.15 46.20
C PHE A 59 10.19 19.68 46.31
N THR A 60 11.50 19.51 46.47
CA THR A 60 12.19 18.22 46.68
C THR A 60 12.72 18.01 48.11
N ARG A 61 12.92 16.73 48.49
CA ARG A 61 13.77 16.19 49.60
C ARG A 61 13.29 16.39 51.05
N ASN A 62 13.02 15.28 51.74
CA ASN A 62 14.02 14.70 52.65
C ASN A 62 13.75 13.23 53.06
N GLN A 63 14.71 12.63 53.74
CA GLN A 63 14.84 11.19 54.04
C GLN A 63 13.88 10.70 55.13
N CYS A 64 13.45 9.43 55.04
CA CYS A 64 13.49 8.51 56.19
C CYS A 64 13.50 7.04 55.73
N ARG A 65 14.59 6.31 56.05
CA ARG A 65 14.59 4.84 56.06
C ARG A 65 14.09 4.37 57.41
N VAL A 66 13.15 3.44 57.45
CA VAL A 66 12.99 2.48 58.56
C VAL A 66 12.70 1.12 57.94
N GLU A 67 13.41 0.11 58.42
CA GLU A 67 13.26 -1.29 58.01
C GLU A 67 12.12 -1.94 58.80
N SER A 68 11.38 -2.85 58.17
CA SER A 68 10.86 -4.04 58.87
C SER A 68 10.65 -5.19 57.89
N GLU A 69 11.36 -6.29 58.18
CA GLU A 69 11.22 -7.56 57.47
C GLU A 69 9.92 -8.25 57.91
N ILE A 70 9.18 -8.86 56.98
CA ILE A 70 8.47 -10.11 57.24
C ILE A 70 8.73 -11.06 56.08
N LYS A 71 9.62 -12.04 56.31
CA LYS A 71 9.67 -13.27 55.52
C LYS A 71 8.64 -14.26 56.08
N LEU A 72 7.87 -14.89 55.20
CA LEU A 72 7.43 -16.27 55.37
C LEU A 72 7.53 -16.97 54.00
N GLU A 73 7.98 -18.21 54.03
CA GLU A 73 8.49 -19.01 52.91
C GLU A 73 8.06 -20.48 53.11
N TYR A 74 8.09 -21.31 52.05
CA TYR A 74 7.66 -22.74 52.00
C TYR A 74 6.14 -22.98 52.14
N ASP A 75 5.50 -23.96 51.49
CA ASP A 75 5.87 -25.08 50.58
C ASP A 75 4.80 -25.17 49.45
N GLY A 76 4.85 -25.93 48.35
CA GLY A 76 5.66 -27.11 47.97
C GLY A 76 4.74 -28.24 47.47
N PHE A 77 5.14 -28.92 46.36
CA PHE A 77 4.64 -30.22 45.82
C PHE A 77 3.48 -30.36 44.79
N GLN A 78 3.93 -30.51 43.53
CA GLN A 78 3.75 -31.67 42.61
C GLN A 78 2.37 -32.26 42.19
N PHE A 79 2.13 -32.20 40.88
CA PHE A 79 1.83 -33.32 39.94
C PHE A 79 1.16 -34.62 40.44
N LYS A 80 0.05 -35.00 39.78
CA LYS A 80 -0.29 -36.40 39.43
C LYS A 80 -1.21 -36.51 38.21
N ARG A 81 -0.90 -37.42 37.29
CA ARG A 81 -1.79 -37.97 36.24
C ARG A 81 -2.22 -39.40 36.62
N PRO A 82 -3.43 -39.83 36.25
CA PRO A 82 -3.61 -41.11 35.51
C PRO A 82 -4.52 -40.93 34.28
N ARG A 83 -4.16 -41.41 33.08
CA ARG A 83 -4.34 -42.78 32.53
C ARG A 83 -5.80 -43.21 32.24
N ILE A 84 -6.19 -42.98 30.97
CA ILE A 84 -6.91 -43.84 30.01
C ILE A 84 -7.78 -44.99 30.56
N GLY A 85 -9.04 -45.01 30.13
CA GLY A 85 -9.87 -46.21 29.91
C GLY A 85 -10.83 -45.96 28.73
N PHE A 86 -11.01 -46.95 27.85
CA PHE A 86 -12.00 -46.94 26.76
C PHE A 86 -13.28 -47.65 27.22
N GLU A 87 -14.48 -47.19 26.78
CA GLU A 87 -15.40 -47.95 25.91
C GLU A 87 -16.77 -47.25 25.69
N ASP A 88 -17.21 -47.32 24.43
CA ASP A 88 -18.57 -47.29 23.84
C ASP A 88 -19.70 -46.28 24.20
N ASN A 89 -20.05 -45.51 23.17
CA ASN A 89 -21.38 -45.39 22.52
C ASN A 89 -22.67 -45.25 23.37
N GLN A 90 -23.32 -44.06 23.32
CA GLN A 90 -24.60 -43.81 22.61
C GLN A 90 -25.21 -42.40 22.85
N LEU A 91 -25.80 -41.83 21.79
CA LEU A 91 -26.94 -40.86 21.73
C LEU A 91 -26.79 -39.49 22.45
N LEU A 92 -26.91 -38.34 21.76
CA LEU A 92 -28.17 -37.61 21.47
C LEU A 92 -29.09 -37.41 22.71
N GLU A 93 -29.60 -36.22 23.05
CA GLU A 93 -29.59 -34.94 22.34
C GLU A 93 -29.86 -33.74 23.28
N THR A 94 -29.67 -32.53 22.74
CA THR A 94 -30.04 -31.22 23.29
C THR A 94 -31.49 -31.10 23.75
N ARG A 95 -31.73 -30.40 24.88
CA ARG A 95 -33.04 -29.81 25.20
C ARG A 95 -33.20 -28.49 24.45
N VAL A 96 -34.19 -28.40 23.56
CA VAL A 96 -34.62 -27.17 22.90
C VAL A 96 -35.83 -26.56 23.63
N GLU A 97 -35.99 -25.25 23.46
CA GLU A 97 -36.99 -24.38 24.07
C GLU A 97 -38.46 -24.79 23.82
N ASN A 98 -39.34 -24.42 24.75
CA ASN A 98 -40.78 -24.52 24.58
C ASN A 98 -41.31 -23.47 23.59
N ARG A 99 -42.09 -23.88 22.58
CA ARG A 99 -43.34 -23.20 22.17
C ARG A 99 -44.25 -24.04 21.26
N ASN A 100 -45.29 -24.58 21.89
CA ASN A 100 -46.64 -24.94 21.41
C ASN A 100 -46.92 -25.28 19.93
N ARG A 101 -47.35 -26.54 19.76
CA ARG A 101 -48.22 -27.14 18.73
C ARG A 101 -49.11 -26.18 17.90
N SER A 102 -49.19 -26.47 16.59
CA SER A 102 -50.47 -26.95 16.02
C SER A 102 -50.20 -28.06 14.98
N LEU A 103 -51.18 -28.95 14.76
CA LEU A 103 -51.04 -30.15 13.94
C LEU A 103 -51.79 -30.00 12.62
N SER A 104 -51.17 -30.32 11.48
CA SER A 104 -51.87 -30.95 10.35
C SER A 104 -50.85 -31.60 9.41
N SER A 105 -51.21 -32.75 8.84
CA SER A 105 -50.33 -33.59 8.04
C SER A 105 -50.50 -33.32 6.53
N ALA A 106 -49.40 -33.02 5.86
CA ALA A 106 -49.27 -33.13 4.41
C ALA A 106 -47.94 -33.79 4.07
N LYS A 107 -47.93 -34.67 3.06
CA LYS A 107 -46.81 -35.57 2.74
C LYS A 107 -45.54 -34.78 2.44
N GLY A 108 -44.52 -34.96 3.29
CA GLY A 108 -43.22 -34.32 3.11
C GLY A 108 -42.49 -34.85 1.89
N GLN A 109 -42.34 -34.03 0.85
CA GLN A 109 -41.10 -34.02 0.12
C GLN A 109 -40.06 -33.41 1.05
N THR A 110 -39.25 -34.24 1.69
CA THR A 110 -38.06 -33.77 2.41
C THR A 110 -37.11 -33.15 1.40
N LEU A 111 -37.10 -31.82 1.32
CA LEU A 111 -36.01 -31.10 0.66
C LEU A 111 -34.69 -31.63 1.27
N PRO A 112 -33.66 -31.90 0.45
CA PRO A 112 -32.37 -32.33 0.98
C PRO A 112 -31.89 -31.33 2.02
N THR A 113 -31.50 -31.82 3.21
CA THR A 113 -30.94 -30.99 4.28
C THR A 113 -29.68 -30.32 3.76
N LYS A 114 -29.76 -29.03 3.43
CA LYS A 114 -28.64 -28.27 2.90
C LYS A 114 -27.69 -27.93 4.03
N ASN A 115 -26.50 -28.52 4.01
CA ASN A 115 -25.41 -28.11 4.88
C ASN A 115 -24.85 -26.78 4.38
N TYR A 116 -24.87 -25.76 5.24
CA TYR A 116 -24.24 -24.47 4.97
C TYR A 116 -22.88 -24.39 5.68
N VAL A 117 -21.94 -23.64 5.09
CA VAL A 117 -20.64 -23.38 5.73
C VAL A 117 -20.83 -22.37 6.86
N SER A 118 -20.38 -22.72 8.07
CA SER A 118 -20.20 -21.76 9.17
C SER A 118 -18.75 -21.26 9.19
N VAL A 119 -18.54 -19.99 9.57
CA VAL A 119 -17.21 -19.37 9.58
C VAL A 119 -16.85 -18.96 11.01
N HIS A 120 -16.09 -19.83 11.69
CA HIS A 120 -15.59 -19.56 13.03
C HIS A 120 -14.63 -18.35 13.03
N PRO A 121 -14.66 -17.46 14.05
CA PRO A 121 -13.84 -16.23 14.09
C PRO A 121 -12.34 -16.38 13.87
N SER A 122 -11.74 -17.53 14.21
CA SER A 122 -10.33 -17.79 13.92
C SER A 122 -9.97 -17.71 12.43
N TYR A 123 -10.96 -17.79 11.52
CA TYR A 123 -10.77 -17.59 10.09
C TYR A 123 -10.28 -16.18 9.73
N LEU A 124 -10.60 -15.15 10.54
CA LEU A 124 -10.04 -13.80 10.37
C LEU A 124 -8.51 -13.80 10.43
N ARG A 125 -7.93 -14.56 11.37
CA ARG A 125 -6.47 -14.76 11.49
C ARG A 125 -5.90 -15.58 10.32
N THR A 126 -6.67 -16.52 9.77
CA THR A 126 -6.30 -17.28 8.56
C THR A 126 -6.22 -16.37 7.33
N LEU A 127 -7.12 -15.40 7.18
CA LEU A 127 -7.09 -14.43 6.07
C LEU A 127 -5.84 -13.56 6.09
N GLY A 128 -5.35 -13.18 7.28
CA GLY A 128 -4.09 -12.46 7.43
C GLY A 128 -2.87 -13.22 6.88
N GLN A 129 -2.93 -14.55 6.73
CA GLN A 129 -1.81 -15.34 6.19
C GLN A 129 -1.57 -15.12 4.69
N ALA A 130 -2.53 -14.56 3.93
CA ALA A 130 -2.37 -14.36 2.48
C ALA A 130 -1.17 -13.45 2.10
N HIS A 131 -0.75 -12.58 3.02
CA HIS A 131 0.41 -11.69 2.87
C HIS A 131 1.46 -11.95 3.96
N SER A 132 1.56 -13.18 4.49
CA SER A 132 2.54 -13.58 5.53
C SER A 132 3.94 -13.06 5.25
N ASP A 133 4.38 -13.25 4.00
CA ASP A 133 5.74 -13.07 3.54
C ASP A 133 6.13 -11.59 3.38
N TRP A 134 5.15 -10.69 3.23
CA TRP A 134 5.42 -9.28 2.97
C TRP A 134 4.25 -8.34 3.31
N LEU A 135 4.43 -7.52 4.37
CA LEU A 135 3.43 -6.57 4.89
C LEU A 135 2.94 -5.55 3.85
N PHE A 136 3.80 -5.06 2.96
CA PHE A 136 3.36 -4.07 1.96
C PHE A 136 2.46 -4.65 0.88
N GLY A 137 2.41 -5.97 0.69
CA GLY A 137 1.38 -6.60 -0.13
C GLY A 137 -0.03 -6.35 0.45
N ALA A 138 -0.17 -6.39 1.77
CA ALA A 138 -1.42 -6.08 2.46
C ALA A 138 -1.78 -4.59 2.42
N VAL A 139 -0.79 -3.69 2.53
CA VAL A 139 -1.02 -2.24 2.31
C VAL A 139 -1.49 -1.99 0.88
N ALA A 140 -0.88 -2.66 -0.10
CA ALA A 140 -1.22 -2.47 -1.51
C ALA A 140 -2.65 -2.90 -1.86
N GLU A 141 -3.25 -3.89 -1.18
CA GLU A 141 -4.67 -4.20 -1.36
C GLU A 141 -5.57 -2.98 -1.07
N LEU A 142 -5.20 -2.14 -0.10
CA LEU A 142 -5.93 -0.93 0.23
C LEU A 142 -5.67 0.19 -0.81
N VAL A 143 -4.42 0.33 -1.28
CA VAL A 143 -4.05 1.26 -2.36
C VAL A 143 -4.76 0.92 -3.68
N ASP A 144 -4.88 -0.37 -4.00
CA ASP A 144 -5.59 -0.89 -5.17
C ASP A 144 -7.08 -0.51 -5.10
N ASN A 145 -7.72 -0.73 -3.95
CA ASN A 145 -9.12 -0.37 -3.74
C ASN A 145 -9.36 1.14 -3.91
N SER A 146 -8.47 2.00 -3.41
CA SER A 146 -8.57 3.46 -3.57
C SER A 146 -8.42 3.89 -5.04
N ARG A 147 -7.48 3.31 -5.79
CA ARG A 147 -7.36 3.53 -7.26
C ARG A 147 -8.63 3.08 -8.00
N ASP A 148 -9.15 1.92 -7.64
CA ASP A 148 -10.34 1.35 -8.25
C ASP A 148 -11.59 2.21 -7.95
N ALA A 149 -11.67 2.79 -6.74
CA ALA A 149 -12.67 3.78 -6.32
C ALA A 149 -12.47 5.19 -6.94
N LYS A 150 -11.53 5.33 -7.86
CA LYS A 150 -11.20 6.56 -8.62
C LYS A 150 -10.73 7.73 -7.74
N ALA A 151 -10.13 7.44 -6.60
CA ALA A 151 -9.49 8.45 -5.75
C ALA A 151 -8.42 9.24 -6.52
N THR A 152 -8.39 10.54 -6.29
CA THR A 152 -7.37 11.46 -6.79
C THR A 152 -6.21 11.63 -5.81
N MET A 153 -6.47 11.38 -4.52
CA MET A 153 -5.51 11.45 -3.42
C MET A 153 -5.71 10.30 -2.43
N LEU A 154 -4.60 9.79 -1.90
CA LEU A 154 -4.55 8.75 -0.89
C LEU A 154 -3.52 9.13 0.19
N ASP A 155 -3.95 9.19 1.44
CA ASP A 155 -3.10 9.44 2.60
C ASP A 155 -2.89 8.15 3.41
N ILE A 156 -1.64 7.82 3.71
CA ILE A 156 -1.26 6.69 4.57
C ILE A 156 -0.39 7.20 5.73
N SER A 157 -0.88 7.09 6.96
CA SER A 157 -0.14 7.47 8.18
C SER A 157 -0.24 6.40 9.25
N VAL A 158 0.72 6.40 10.18
CA VAL A 158 0.60 5.71 11.46
C VAL A 158 0.74 6.76 12.55
N ASP A 159 -0.33 6.92 13.33
CA ASP A 159 -0.41 7.87 14.44
C ASP A 159 -0.58 7.11 15.76
N LEU A 160 -0.08 7.68 16.85
CA LEU A 160 -0.38 7.18 18.20
C LEU A 160 -1.73 7.73 18.65
N ILE A 161 -2.57 6.84 19.19
CA ILE A 161 -3.88 7.18 19.73
C ILE A 161 -4.07 6.54 21.10
N TYR A 162 -4.73 7.24 22.02
CA TYR A 162 -5.07 6.67 23.32
C TYR A 162 -6.18 5.62 23.19
N SER A 163 -5.92 4.39 23.65
CA SER A 163 -6.91 3.33 23.76
C SER A 163 -7.28 3.11 25.22
N SER A 164 -8.52 3.43 25.58
CA SER A 164 -9.08 3.16 26.92
C SER A 164 -9.07 1.67 27.26
N ILE A 165 -9.25 0.81 26.27
CA ILE A 165 -9.23 -0.66 26.40
C ILE A 165 -7.84 -1.16 26.78
N ALA A 166 -6.79 -0.58 26.17
CA ALA A 166 -5.40 -0.95 26.46
C ALA A 166 -4.79 -0.15 27.63
N GLY A 167 -5.47 0.90 28.11
CA GLY A 167 -4.98 1.83 29.13
C GLY A 167 -3.77 2.68 28.71
N LYS A 168 -3.42 2.70 27.41
CA LYS A 168 -2.18 3.29 26.87
C LYS A 168 -2.37 3.82 25.46
N GLU A 169 -1.38 4.56 24.97
CA GLU A 169 -1.27 4.87 23.55
C GLU A 169 -0.92 3.61 22.74
N ILE A 170 -1.59 3.43 21.61
CA ILE A 170 -1.35 2.38 20.63
C ILE A 170 -1.20 2.99 19.23
N PRO A 171 -0.41 2.39 18.33
CA PRO A 171 -0.35 2.84 16.95
C PRO A 171 -1.60 2.44 16.18
N MET A 172 -2.07 3.34 15.34
CA MET A 172 -3.16 3.14 14.39
C MET A 172 -2.68 3.51 13.00
N LEU A 173 -2.71 2.54 12.08
CA LEU A 173 -2.52 2.76 10.65
C LEU A 173 -3.82 3.33 10.07
N ALA A 174 -3.75 4.51 9.47
CA ALA A 174 -4.82 5.13 8.72
C ALA A 174 -4.54 5.06 7.21
N VAL A 175 -5.56 4.71 6.43
CA VAL A 175 -5.57 4.80 4.97
C VAL A 175 -6.82 5.57 4.57
N VAL A 176 -6.65 6.75 3.98
CA VAL A 176 -7.73 7.72 3.71
C VAL A 176 -7.71 8.14 2.24
N ASP A 177 -8.82 7.92 1.54
CA ASP A 177 -9.00 8.29 0.13
C ASP A 177 -10.17 9.25 -0.10
N ASP A 178 -10.11 9.99 -1.21
CA ASP A 178 -11.16 10.88 -1.74
C ASP A 178 -11.97 10.23 -2.88
N GLY A 179 -12.02 8.88 -2.92
CA GLY A 179 -12.76 8.12 -3.94
C GLY A 179 -14.27 8.28 -3.85
N HIS A 180 -15.02 7.50 -4.62
CA HIS A 180 -16.49 7.62 -4.65
C HIS A 180 -17.23 7.16 -3.35
N GLY A 181 -16.51 6.50 -2.43
CA GLY A 181 -17.08 5.92 -1.20
C GLY A 181 -18.08 4.78 -1.47
N MET A 182 -18.73 4.25 -0.43
CA MET A 182 -19.63 3.09 -0.55
C MET A 182 -21.01 3.33 0.09
N GLY A 183 -22.05 2.87 -0.60
CA GLY A 183 -23.38 2.66 -0.03
C GLY A 183 -23.44 1.43 0.89
N HIS A 184 -24.59 1.20 1.53
CA HIS A 184 -24.78 0.05 2.42
C HIS A 184 -24.57 -1.30 1.70
N ASP A 185 -25.16 -1.47 0.53
CA ASP A 185 -24.99 -2.70 -0.26
C ASP A 185 -23.53 -2.96 -0.64
N GLU A 186 -22.75 -1.90 -0.83
CA GLU A 186 -21.34 -1.99 -1.23
C GLU A 186 -20.44 -2.29 -0.03
N ILE A 187 -20.65 -1.62 1.12
CA ILE A 187 -19.90 -1.93 2.35
C ILE A 187 -20.22 -3.36 2.83
N LEU A 188 -21.48 -3.81 2.71
CA LEU A 188 -21.89 -5.17 3.02
C LEU A 188 -21.19 -6.19 2.10
N LYS A 189 -21.12 -5.94 0.79
CA LYS A 189 -20.36 -6.78 -0.16
C LYS A 189 -18.86 -6.75 0.12
N MET A 190 -18.31 -5.60 0.55
CA MET A 190 -16.89 -5.47 0.90
C MET A 190 -16.53 -6.29 2.14
N VAL A 191 -17.39 -6.39 3.16
CA VAL A 191 -17.09 -7.19 4.36
C VAL A 191 -17.49 -8.67 4.23
N SER A 192 -18.48 -9.01 3.39
CA SER A 192 -18.95 -10.38 3.16
C SER A 192 -17.86 -11.32 2.59
N PHE A 193 -17.84 -12.56 3.04
CA PHE A 193 -16.90 -13.58 2.55
C PHE A 193 -17.43 -14.27 1.29
N GLY A 194 -16.65 -14.24 0.22
CA GLY A 194 -17.06 -14.67 -1.11
C GLY A 194 -17.86 -13.60 -1.86
N ARG A 195 -17.56 -13.40 -3.14
CA ARG A 195 -18.28 -12.51 -4.05
C ARG A 195 -18.61 -13.33 -5.30
N LYS A 196 -19.82 -13.23 -5.84
CA LYS A 196 -20.04 -13.61 -7.24
C LYS A 196 -19.12 -12.72 -8.08
N GLN A 197 -18.17 -13.31 -8.82
CA GLN A 197 -17.36 -12.51 -9.74
C GLN A 197 -18.32 -11.77 -10.68
N PRO A 198 -18.06 -10.47 -10.97
CA PRO A 198 -18.90 -9.74 -11.92
C PRO A 198 -18.87 -10.46 -13.26
N ASP A 199 -20.03 -10.57 -13.92
CA ASP A 199 -20.15 -11.30 -15.19
C ASP A 199 -19.33 -10.65 -16.33
N THR A 200 -18.80 -9.45 -16.10
CA THR A 200 -17.86 -8.73 -16.98
C THR A 200 -16.59 -8.32 -16.22
N ASN A 201 -15.42 -8.76 -16.69
CA ASN A 201 -14.13 -8.20 -16.27
C ASN A 201 -13.96 -6.79 -16.88
N ASP A 202 -13.93 -5.74 -16.05
CA ASP A 202 -13.47 -4.42 -16.50
C ASP A 202 -11.92 -4.37 -16.38
N PRO A 203 -11.17 -4.24 -17.49
CA PRO A 203 -9.71 -4.17 -17.47
C PRO A 203 -9.14 -2.89 -16.81
N LYS A 204 -9.99 -2.00 -16.30
CA LYS A 204 -9.58 -0.81 -15.53
C LYS A 204 -9.54 -1.04 -14.01
N TYR A 205 -9.92 -2.22 -13.53
CA TYR A 205 -9.97 -2.56 -12.11
C TYR A 205 -8.93 -3.64 -11.75
N ILE A 206 -8.24 -3.44 -10.62
CA ILE A 206 -7.29 -4.42 -10.06
C ILE A 206 -8.03 -5.45 -9.18
N GLY A 207 -9.08 -5.01 -8.48
CA GLY A 207 -9.81 -5.78 -7.48
C GLY A 207 -10.72 -6.87 -8.06
N ARG A 208 -10.16 -8.03 -8.42
CA ARG A 208 -10.94 -9.18 -8.94
C ARG A 208 -11.43 -10.17 -7.88
N TYR A 209 -10.60 -10.51 -6.89
CA TYR A 209 -10.86 -11.62 -5.96
C TYR A 209 -11.88 -11.32 -4.83
N GLY A 210 -12.22 -10.06 -4.57
CA GLY A 210 -13.18 -9.67 -3.53
C GLY A 210 -12.75 -9.92 -2.06
N VAL A 211 -11.50 -10.33 -1.83
CA VAL A 211 -10.96 -10.63 -0.49
C VAL A 211 -9.94 -9.61 0.04
N GLY A 212 -9.37 -8.79 -0.85
CA GLY A 212 -8.22 -7.90 -0.60
C GLY A 212 -8.33 -7.03 0.66
N PHE A 213 -9.49 -6.40 0.90
CA PHE A 213 -9.73 -5.66 2.13
C PHE A 213 -9.50 -6.51 3.38
N LYS A 214 -10.10 -7.70 3.45
CA LYS A 214 -10.02 -8.56 4.65
C LYS A 214 -8.63 -9.16 4.83
N THR A 215 -8.01 -9.66 3.76
CA THR A 215 -6.65 -10.21 3.80
C THR A 215 -5.61 -9.13 4.12
N GLY A 216 -5.81 -7.92 3.60
CA GLY A 216 -4.98 -6.76 3.89
C GLY A 216 -5.10 -6.31 5.35
N THR A 217 -6.29 -5.97 5.82
CA THR A 217 -6.46 -5.46 7.19
C THR A 217 -6.09 -6.49 8.25
N MET A 218 -6.50 -7.76 8.10
CA MET A 218 -6.20 -8.83 9.05
C MET A 218 -4.74 -9.30 9.01
N ARG A 219 -3.94 -8.85 8.03
CA ARG A 219 -2.48 -8.98 8.04
C ARG A 219 -1.80 -7.86 8.82
N LEU A 220 -2.36 -6.64 8.76
CA LEU A 220 -1.74 -5.42 9.28
C LEU A 220 -1.99 -5.23 10.78
N GLY A 221 -3.14 -5.69 11.27
CA GLY A 221 -3.49 -5.69 12.68
C GLY A 221 -4.71 -6.55 12.99
N ARG A 222 -5.07 -6.65 14.27
CA ARG A 222 -6.16 -7.52 14.73
C ARG A 222 -7.55 -6.94 14.47
N ASP A 223 -7.66 -5.61 14.37
CA ASP A 223 -8.94 -4.91 14.35
C ASP A 223 -8.92 -3.74 13.36
N ALA A 224 -9.98 -3.61 12.58
CA ALA A 224 -10.12 -2.60 11.54
C ALA A 224 -11.52 -1.98 11.48
N LEU A 225 -11.59 -0.66 11.47
CA LEU A 225 -12.82 0.13 11.31
C LEU A 225 -12.78 0.89 9.99
N VAL A 226 -13.87 0.82 9.24
CA VAL A 226 -14.06 1.55 7.98
C VAL A 226 -15.15 2.61 8.18
N LEU A 227 -14.82 3.87 7.88
CA LEU A 227 -15.80 4.91 7.62
C LEU A 227 -15.82 5.15 6.10
N THR A 228 -17.00 5.26 5.50
CA THR A 228 -17.11 5.53 4.06
C THR A 228 -18.31 6.42 3.77
N GLN A 229 -18.18 7.31 2.79
CA GLN A 229 -19.19 8.31 2.48
C GLN A 229 -19.35 8.47 0.96
N THR A 230 -20.58 8.34 0.49
CA THR A 230 -21.02 8.79 -0.84
C THR A 230 -21.66 10.18 -0.71
N THR A 231 -22.12 10.75 -1.82
CA THR A 231 -22.90 12.00 -1.82
C THR A 231 -24.20 11.90 -1.00
N ASN A 232 -24.78 10.70 -0.90
CA ASN A 232 -26.13 10.47 -0.35
C ASN A 232 -26.17 9.58 0.90
N SER A 233 -25.09 8.87 1.21
CA SER A 233 -25.03 7.90 2.30
C SER A 233 -23.69 7.92 3.01
N ARG A 234 -23.65 7.43 4.25
CA ARG A 234 -22.43 7.13 4.99
C ARG A 234 -22.60 5.80 5.69
N SER A 235 -21.56 4.98 5.75
CA SER A 235 -21.58 3.75 6.53
C SER A 235 -20.32 3.60 7.38
N ILE A 236 -20.48 2.90 8.50
CA ILE A 236 -19.42 2.41 9.37
C ILE A 236 -19.46 0.89 9.31
N ALA A 237 -18.32 0.23 9.18
CA ALA A 237 -18.22 -1.22 9.38
C ALA A 237 -17.00 -1.54 10.25
N PHE A 238 -17.15 -2.52 11.15
CA PHE A 238 -16.10 -2.89 12.09
C PHE A 238 -15.75 -4.38 11.98
N LEU A 239 -14.57 -4.67 11.41
CA LEU A 239 -14.03 -6.01 11.24
C LEU A 239 -12.96 -6.24 12.31
N SER A 240 -13.30 -6.99 13.34
CA SER A 240 -12.48 -7.11 14.55
C SER A 240 -12.30 -8.56 14.98
N GLN A 241 -11.07 -8.93 15.31
CA GLN A 241 -10.79 -10.18 15.99
C GLN A 241 -11.21 -10.08 17.46
N SER A 242 -10.91 -8.96 18.14
CA SER A 242 -11.19 -8.81 19.58
C SER A 242 -12.68 -8.78 19.93
N LEU A 243 -13.54 -8.17 19.10
CA LEU A 243 -15.01 -8.24 19.25
C LEU A 243 -15.56 -9.66 19.03
N ASN A 244 -14.82 -10.53 18.34
CA ASN A 244 -15.23 -11.89 17.99
C ASN A 244 -14.47 -12.97 18.79
N GLU A 245 -13.68 -12.61 19.79
CA GLU A 245 -13.08 -13.57 20.71
C GLU A 245 -14.18 -14.31 21.49
N GLY A 246 -14.11 -15.66 21.49
CA GLY A 246 -15.07 -16.51 22.20
C GLY A 246 -16.46 -16.65 21.55
N LYS A 247 -16.69 -16.10 20.35
CA LYS A 247 -17.96 -16.28 19.60
C LYS A 247 -17.90 -17.49 18.65
N ASP A 248 -19.04 -18.11 18.41
CA ASP A 248 -19.16 -19.26 17.48
C ASP A 248 -19.12 -18.86 15.99
N ASN A 249 -19.44 -17.61 15.67
CA ASN A 249 -19.51 -17.07 14.30
C ASN A 249 -19.02 -15.62 14.25
N ILE A 250 -18.61 -15.14 13.08
CA ILE A 250 -18.14 -13.77 12.88
C ILE A 250 -19.34 -12.79 12.88
N GLU A 251 -19.31 -11.85 13.81
CA GLU A 251 -20.14 -10.65 13.83
C GLU A 251 -19.37 -9.46 13.26
N ILE A 252 -20.04 -8.66 12.41
CA ILE A 252 -19.48 -7.43 11.83
C ILE A 252 -20.50 -6.32 12.07
N PRO A 253 -20.33 -5.48 13.10
CA PRO A 253 -21.19 -4.32 13.32
C PRO A 253 -21.13 -3.37 12.12
N ILE A 254 -22.29 -3.06 11.53
CA ILE A 254 -22.46 -2.08 10.45
C ILE A 254 -23.46 -1.03 10.92
N VAL A 255 -23.16 0.24 10.65
CA VAL A 255 -24.05 1.37 10.96
C VAL A 255 -24.18 2.23 9.71
N SER A 256 -25.37 2.30 9.13
CA SER A 256 -25.64 3.05 7.91
C SER A 256 -26.50 4.29 8.16
N TYR A 257 -26.17 5.34 7.41
CA TYR A 257 -26.77 6.66 7.48
C TYR A 257 -27.20 7.11 6.08
N SER A 258 -28.36 7.75 6.00
CA SER A 258 -28.90 8.41 4.81
C SER A 258 -28.79 9.92 4.96
N ARG A 259 -28.55 10.63 3.85
CA ARG A 259 -28.56 12.09 3.81
C ARG A 259 -29.99 12.60 3.71
N LYS A 260 -30.47 13.29 4.74
CA LYS A 260 -31.76 14.00 4.73
C LYS A 260 -31.51 15.50 4.85
N GLY A 261 -31.75 16.22 3.75
CA GLY A 261 -31.39 17.63 3.62
C GLY A 261 -29.89 17.85 3.82
N GLN A 262 -29.51 18.52 4.90
CA GLN A 262 -28.11 18.81 5.25
C GLN A 262 -27.52 17.89 6.33
N LEU A 263 -28.29 16.94 6.86
CA LEU A 263 -27.90 16.06 7.96
C LEU A 263 -27.72 14.62 7.48
N MET A 264 -26.83 13.89 8.14
CA MET A 264 -26.71 12.43 8.00
C MET A 264 -27.43 11.81 9.20
N GLU A 265 -28.54 11.13 8.94
CA GLU A 265 -29.37 10.45 9.95
C GLU A 265 -29.27 8.94 9.77
N PHE A 266 -29.62 8.14 10.78
CA PHE A 266 -29.67 6.68 10.62
C PHE A 266 -30.61 6.31 9.46
N ASP A 267 -30.19 5.33 8.65
CA ASP A 267 -31.02 4.83 7.57
C ASP A 267 -32.06 3.82 8.10
N THR A 268 -33.22 4.36 8.45
CA THR A 268 -34.37 3.59 8.96
C THR A 268 -34.98 2.64 7.93
N SER A 269 -34.58 2.69 6.66
CA SER A 269 -34.99 1.71 5.65
C SER A 269 -34.15 0.43 5.67
N ILE A 270 -32.96 0.49 6.28
CA ILE A 270 -31.97 -0.58 6.33
C ILE A 270 -31.88 -1.20 7.74
N GLN A 271 -31.96 -0.36 8.77
CA GLN A 271 -31.71 -0.74 10.16
C GLN A 271 -32.64 0.02 11.12
N THR A 272 -33.03 -0.59 12.23
CA THR A 272 -33.74 0.14 13.30
C THR A 272 -32.76 1.02 14.08
N GLU A 273 -33.24 2.12 14.68
CA GLU A 273 -32.40 2.99 15.53
C GLU A 273 -31.78 2.20 16.69
N ALA A 274 -32.55 1.29 17.33
CA ALA A 274 -32.03 0.42 18.38
C ALA A 274 -30.90 -0.51 17.88
N SER A 275 -31.01 -1.06 16.66
CA SER A 275 -29.93 -1.86 16.06
C SER A 275 -28.71 -1.00 15.74
N ALA A 276 -28.92 0.24 15.25
CA ALA A 276 -27.86 1.19 14.98
C ALA A 276 -27.08 1.55 16.25
N GLU A 277 -27.80 1.87 17.33
CA GLU A 277 -27.22 2.16 18.63
C GLU A 277 -26.47 0.97 19.24
N ASN A 278 -27.01 -0.24 19.12
CA ASN A 278 -26.34 -1.44 19.63
C ASN A 278 -25.03 -1.69 18.87
N ASN A 279 -25.01 -1.55 17.54
CA ASN A 279 -23.80 -1.66 16.75
C ASN A 279 -22.78 -0.56 17.10
N LEU A 280 -23.22 0.68 17.36
CA LEU A 280 -22.34 1.75 17.86
C LEU A 280 -21.78 1.46 19.26
N LYS A 281 -22.58 0.90 20.18
CA LYS A 281 -22.12 0.49 21.52
C LYS A 281 -21.06 -0.62 21.42
N SER A 282 -21.26 -1.60 20.54
CA SER A 282 -20.25 -2.64 20.25
C SER A 282 -18.95 -2.05 19.69
N ILE A 283 -19.03 -1.05 18.80
CA ILE A 283 -17.85 -0.33 18.30
C ILE A 283 -17.15 0.42 19.44
N GLU A 284 -17.87 1.19 20.25
CA GLU A 284 -17.31 1.98 21.35
C GLU A 284 -16.69 1.11 22.47
N GLN A 285 -17.23 -0.09 22.70
CA GLN A 285 -16.72 -1.04 23.70
C GLN A 285 -15.45 -1.77 23.24
N PHE A 286 -15.31 -2.08 21.95
CA PHE A 286 -14.23 -2.93 21.43
C PHE A 286 -13.24 -2.20 20.51
N SER A 287 -13.35 -0.87 20.38
CA SER A 287 -12.40 -0.04 19.62
C SER A 287 -12.03 1.25 20.36
N PRO A 288 -10.96 1.95 19.93
CA PRO A 288 -10.68 3.31 20.36
C PRO A 288 -11.70 4.37 19.88
N PHE A 289 -12.69 3.99 19.06
CA PHE A 289 -13.67 4.91 18.47
C PHE A 289 -14.90 5.10 19.36
N ASN A 290 -14.86 6.14 20.20
CA ASN A 290 -16.06 6.70 20.80
C ASN A 290 -16.81 7.62 19.82
N LYS A 291 -18.01 8.07 20.22
CA LYS A 291 -18.85 8.97 19.40
C LYS A 291 -18.15 10.26 18.95
N TYR A 292 -17.26 10.82 19.76
CA TYR A 292 -16.52 12.05 19.40
C TYR A 292 -15.44 11.78 18.35
N PHE A 293 -14.70 10.67 18.47
CA PHE A 293 -13.66 10.30 17.51
C PHE A 293 -14.26 9.91 16.15
N ILE A 294 -15.38 9.19 16.14
CA ILE A 294 -16.18 8.98 14.91
C ILE A 294 -16.61 10.33 14.32
N GLY A 295 -17.11 11.25 15.16
CA GLY A 295 -17.45 12.62 14.74
C GLY A 295 -16.30 13.34 14.05
N GLU A 296 -15.12 13.39 14.70
CA GLU A 296 -13.89 13.99 14.16
C GLU A 296 -13.53 13.41 12.79
N LYS A 297 -13.40 12.07 12.69
CA LYS A 297 -12.99 11.41 11.44
C LYS A 297 -14.01 11.61 10.32
N THR A 298 -15.31 11.57 10.64
CA THR A 298 -16.33 11.89 9.63
C THR A 298 -16.34 13.34 9.16
N GLY A 299 -15.72 14.27 9.90
CA GLY A 299 -15.49 15.64 9.47
C GLY A 299 -14.47 15.77 8.32
N LEU A 300 -13.55 14.80 8.19
CA LEU A 300 -12.49 14.82 7.18
C LEU A 300 -13.03 14.65 5.75
N PHE A 301 -14.20 14.04 5.55
CA PHE A 301 -14.83 13.90 4.23
C PHE A 301 -15.26 15.24 3.59
N GLN A 302 -15.15 16.37 4.30
CA GLN A 302 -15.74 17.65 3.91
C GLN A 302 -17.28 17.56 3.78
N ARG A 303 -17.97 18.69 3.60
CA ARG A 303 -19.45 18.72 3.70
C ARG A 303 -20.16 17.87 2.62
N ASN A 304 -19.58 17.83 1.42
CA ASN A 304 -20.12 17.12 0.25
C ASN A 304 -19.07 16.20 -0.43
N GLY A 305 -17.90 15.99 0.19
CA GLY A 305 -16.91 15.08 -0.38
C GLY A 305 -17.31 13.63 -0.18
N THR A 306 -16.71 12.78 -0.99
CA THR A 306 -16.83 11.32 -0.93
C THR A 306 -15.49 10.71 -0.55
N GLY A 307 -15.48 9.44 -0.15
CA GLY A 307 -14.25 8.71 0.10
C GLY A 307 -14.40 7.57 1.07
N THR A 308 -13.28 6.94 1.40
CA THR A 308 -13.18 5.91 2.43
C THR A 308 -12.00 6.17 3.36
N GLN A 309 -12.19 5.87 4.64
CA GLN A 309 -11.19 5.95 5.69
C GLN A 309 -11.14 4.59 6.39
N ILE A 310 -9.97 3.95 6.38
CA ILE A 310 -9.73 2.65 6.98
C ILE A 310 -8.72 2.84 8.11
N TYR A 311 -9.09 2.42 9.30
CA TYR A 311 -8.28 2.52 10.50
C TYR A 311 -7.99 1.11 11.02
N VAL A 312 -6.71 0.73 11.09
CA VAL A 312 -6.26 -0.57 11.60
C VAL A 312 -5.42 -0.34 12.85
N TRP A 313 -5.70 -1.05 13.93
CA TRP A 313 -4.94 -1.00 15.18
C TRP A 313 -4.73 -2.41 15.74
N ASN A 314 -4.12 -2.50 16.93
CA ASN A 314 -3.54 -3.75 17.44
C ASN A 314 -2.64 -4.35 16.34
N LEU A 315 -1.70 -3.51 15.87
CA LEU A 315 -0.84 -3.79 14.72
C LEU A 315 0.08 -4.97 15.00
N ASP A 316 0.47 -5.66 13.93
CA ASP A 316 1.27 -6.88 14.01
C ASP A 316 2.62 -6.67 14.73
N GLU A 317 2.91 -7.55 15.70
CA GLU A 317 4.08 -7.44 16.58
C GLU A 317 5.29 -8.26 16.07
N TRP A 318 6.48 -7.75 16.35
CA TRP A 318 7.79 -8.37 16.12
C TRP A 318 8.55 -8.42 17.45
N GLY A 319 8.26 -9.44 18.26
CA GLY A 319 8.79 -9.52 19.63
C GLY A 319 8.09 -8.52 20.56
N SER A 320 8.85 -7.63 21.19
CA SER A 320 8.31 -6.56 22.05
C SER A 320 8.00 -5.25 21.30
N GLU A 321 8.20 -5.23 19.99
CA GLU A 321 8.11 -4.07 19.10
C GLU A 321 7.06 -4.32 18.01
N TYR A 322 6.65 -3.31 17.25
CA TYR A 322 5.78 -3.51 16.07
C TYR A 322 6.57 -3.95 14.84
N ALA A 323 5.97 -4.75 13.95
CA ALA A 323 6.59 -5.21 12.70
C ALA A 323 6.78 -4.07 11.67
N LEU A 324 6.03 -2.97 11.84
CA LEU A 324 6.26 -1.70 11.14
C LEU A 324 7.00 -0.71 12.06
N GLU A 325 7.91 0.07 11.47
CA GLU A 325 8.49 1.29 12.01
C GLU A 325 7.92 2.48 11.22
N TRP A 326 7.86 3.68 11.79
CA TRP A 326 7.44 4.87 11.05
C TRP A 326 8.20 6.11 11.50
N VAL A 327 8.39 7.03 10.57
CA VAL A 327 9.06 8.32 10.80
C VAL A 327 8.18 9.40 10.19
N ASN A 328 7.81 10.39 11.01
CA ASN A 328 6.99 11.51 10.57
C ASN A 328 7.81 12.45 9.69
N GLY A 329 7.24 12.96 8.59
CA GLY A 329 7.87 14.01 7.81
C GLY A 329 7.91 15.33 8.59
N MET A 330 8.98 16.11 8.45
CA MET A 330 9.00 17.46 9.04
C MET A 330 8.16 18.42 8.22
N THR A 331 7.23 19.13 8.88
CA THR A 331 6.49 20.25 8.28
C THR A 331 7.42 21.44 8.05
N GLY A 332 7.99 21.54 6.84
CA GLY A 332 8.89 22.64 6.49
C GLY A 332 9.41 22.69 5.05
N GLY A 333 8.91 21.84 4.14
CA GLY A 333 9.29 21.86 2.71
C GLY A 333 10.74 21.45 2.39
N SER A 334 11.58 21.12 3.38
CA SER A 334 12.93 20.64 3.15
C SER A 334 12.91 19.19 2.65
N SER A 335 13.70 18.90 1.62
CA SER A 335 13.77 17.57 1.00
C SER A 335 14.43 16.49 1.85
N PHE A 336 14.98 16.86 3.01
CA PHE A 336 15.85 16.02 3.85
C PHE A 336 15.10 15.19 4.92
N HIS A 337 13.82 15.49 5.19
CA HIS A 337 13.02 14.80 6.20
C HIS A 337 11.64 14.39 5.66
N GLN A 338 11.64 13.52 4.63
CA GLN A 338 10.42 12.91 4.11
C GLN A 338 9.94 11.80 5.05
N GLY A 339 8.65 11.79 5.39
CA GLY A 339 8.08 10.74 6.22
C GLY A 339 8.01 9.38 5.50
N ASP A 340 8.14 8.28 6.24
CA ASP A 340 8.05 6.92 5.68
C ASP A 340 7.51 5.90 6.70
N ILE A 341 7.03 4.78 6.19
CA ILE A 341 6.65 3.59 6.96
C ILE A 341 7.53 2.45 6.48
N LEU A 342 8.21 1.78 7.40
CA LEU A 342 9.26 0.82 7.12
C LEU A 342 8.90 -0.56 7.68
N ILE A 343 9.27 -1.65 7.01
CA ILE A 343 9.22 -2.99 7.61
C ILE A 343 10.46 -3.15 8.51
N ARG A 344 10.25 -3.29 9.82
CA ARG A 344 11.30 -3.34 10.85
C ARG A 344 12.42 -4.33 10.53
N SER A 345 12.05 -5.50 10.02
CA SER A 345 13.01 -6.58 9.74
C SER A 345 14.03 -6.22 8.65
N ARG A 346 13.71 -5.26 7.76
CA ARG A 346 14.48 -4.83 6.59
C ARG A 346 15.04 -5.99 5.74
N ARG A 347 14.36 -7.15 5.78
CA ARG A 347 14.77 -8.34 5.04
C ARG A 347 14.47 -8.16 3.56
N THR A 348 15.51 -8.32 2.74
CA THR A 348 15.37 -8.43 1.28
C THR A 348 14.46 -9.62 0.94
N ARG A 349 13.48 -9.43 0.04
CA ARG A 349 12.68 -10.53 -0.50
C ARG A 349 13.58 -11.47 -1.31
N SER A 350 13.39 -12.77 -1.12
CA SER A 350 14.12 -13.79 -1.88
C SER A 350 13.81 -13.66 -3.37
N ARG A 351 14.84 -13.57 -4.21
CA ARG A 351 14.75 -13.62 -5.67
C ARG A 351 15.93 -14.43 -6.19
N LEU A 352 15.70 -15.25 -7.21
CA LEU A 352 16.76 -16.05 -7.83
C LEU A 352 17.85 -15.11 -8.39
N GLY A 353 19.12 -15.38 -8.08
CA GLY A 353 20.25 -14.55 -8.49
C GLY A 353 20.39 -13.20 -7.76
N GLN A 354 19.66 -12.94 -6.67
CA GLN A 354 19.78 -11.69 -5.92
C GLN A 354 21.14 -11.56 -5.22
N MET A 355 21.92 -10.53 -5.60
CA MET A 355 23.27 -10.29 -5.05
C MET A 355 23.30 -9.24 -3.94
N THR A 356 22.57 -8.13 -4.11
CA THR A 356 22.55 -7.02 -3.13
C THR A 356 21.47 -7.23 -2.06
N ARG A 357 21.75 -6.75 -0.84
CA ARG A 357 20.77 -6.65 0.26
C ARG A 357 20.08 -5.28 0.32
N GLN A 358 20.58 -4.30 -0.41
CA GLN A 358 20.01 -2.95 -0.46
C GLN A 358 18.93 -2.87 -1.53
N VAL A 359 17.71 -3.30 -1.18
CA VAL A 359 16.55 -3.31 -2.06
C VAL A 359 15.43 -2.50 -1.40
N PRO A 360 15.44 -1.14 -1.48
CA PRO A 360 14.58 -0.29 -0.65
C PRO A 360 13.09 -0.58 -0.77
N ILE A 361 12.61 -0.95 -1.96
CA ILE A 361 11.22 -1.38 -2.20
C ILE A 361 10.75 -2.48 -1.24
N ASP A 362 11.64 -3.37 -0.78
CA ASP A 362 11.27 -4.49 0.09
C ASP A 362 10.93 -4.05 1.52
N TYR A 363 11.36 -2.86 1.96
CA TYR A 363 11.22 -2.43 3.35
C TYR A 363 10.91 -0.94 3.56
N SER A 364 10.85 -0.10 2.52
CA SER A 364 10.37 1.29 2.57
C SER A 364 9.08 1.43 1.76
N LEU A 365 8.00 1.82 2.43
CA LEU A 365 6.68 1.95 1.80
C LEU A 365 6.70 3.06 0.74
N ARG A 366 7.37 4.18 1.03
CA ARG A 366 7.65 5.24 0.04
C ARG A 366 8.31 4.67 -1.21
N SER A 367 9.41 3.92 -1.06
CA SER A 367 10.16 3.34 -2.18
C SER A 367 9.32 2.37 -3.02
N TYR A 368 8.39 1.65 -2.40
CA TYR A 368 7.44 0.78 -3.11
C TYR A 368 6.38 1.58 -3.87
N LEU A 369 5.75 2.56 -3.21
CA LEU A 369 4.68 3.37 -3.79
C LEU A 369 5.15 4.30 -4.90
N GLU A 370 6.45 4.61 -4.99
CA GLU A 370 7.02 5.30 -6.15
C GLU A 370 6.77 4.54 -7.47
N VAL A 371 6.84 3.20 -7.45
CA VAL A 371 6.80 2.35 -8.66
C VAL A 371 5.60 1.39 -8.68
N ILE A 372 4.67 1.49 -7.73
CA ILE A 372 3.54 0.55 -7.60
C ILE A 372 2.61 0.53 -8.84
N PHE A 373 2.53 1.64 -9.57
CA PHE A 373 1.74 1.79 -10.79
C PHE A 373 2.62 2.16 -12.00
N LEU A 374 2.34 1.52 -13.13
CA LEU A 374 2.99 1.78 -14.42
C LEU A 374 2.69 3.20 -14.95
N ASP A 375 1.45 3.63 -14.78
CA ASP A 375 0.96 4.98 -15.07
C ASP A 375 0.27 5.57 -13.81
N PRO A 376 1.04 6.20 -12.90
CA PRO A 376 0.50 6.72 -11.65
C PRO A 376 -0.33 7.98 -11.90
N ARG A 377 -1.59 7.99 -11.44
CA ARG A 377 -2.53 9.12 -11.59
C ARG A 377 -3.01 9.67 -10.24
N MET A 378 -3.38 8.79 -9.31
CA MET A 378 -3.64 9.12 -7.90
C MET A 378 -2.39 9.69 -7.23
N LYS A 379 -2.51 10.77 -6.44
CA LYS A 379 -1.45 11.24 -5.54
C LYS A 379 -1.43 10.35 -4.31
N ILE A 380 -0.25 10.00 -3.80
CA ILE A 380 -0.12 9.17 -2.60
C ILE A 380 0.81 9.86 -1.61
N ASN A 381 0.35 10.07 -0.38
CA ASN A 381 1.13 10.62 0.71
C ASN A 381 1.47 9.50 1.71
N VAL A 382 2.70 9.49 2.22
CA VAL A 382 3.11 8.62 3.34
C VAL A 382 3.63 9.51 4.46
N GLN A 383 3.07 9.36 5.66
CA GLN A 383 3.42 10.16 6.85
C GLN A 383 3.47 11.68 6.57
N GLY A 384 2.37 12.18 6.00
CA GLY A 384 2.17 13.60 5.65
C GLY A 384 3.02 14.11 4.48
N SER A 385 3.80 13.25 3.81
CA SER A 385 4.74 13.63 2.75
C SER A 385 4.39 12.95 1.42
N LEU A 386 4.18 13.74 0.36
CA LEU A 386 3.89 13.23 -0.99
C LEU A 386 4.99 12.26 -1.48
N VAL A 387 4.58 11.11 -2.02
CA VAL A 387 5.45 10.14 -2.70
C VAL A 387 5.66 10.60 -4.14
N LYS A 388 6.93 10.74 -4.56
CA LYS A 388 7.29 11.16 -5.92
C LYS A 388 7.19 9.98 -6.89
N SER A 389 5.98 9.67 -7.35
CA SER A 389 5.74 8.56 -8.28
C SER A 389 6.66 8.61 -9.51
N ARG A 390 7.25 7.46 -9.84
CA ARG A 390 8.28 7.26 -10.86
C ARG A 390 7.79 6.21 -11.88
N PRO A 391 7.08 6.61 -12.96
CA PRO A 391 6.72 5.70 -14.06
C PRO A 391 7.99 5.14 -14.71
N LEU A 392 8.39 3.96 -14.26
CA LEU A 392 9.79 3.50 -14.27
C LEU A 392 10.46 3.55 -15.65
N ALA A 393 9.74 3.12 -16.69
CA ALA A 393 10.22 3.11 -18.08
C ALA A 393 10.69 4.50 -18.58
N ARG A 394 10.11 5.59 -18.07
CA ARG A 394 10.45 6.97 -18.45
C ARG A 394 11.72 7.49 -17.77
N PHE A 395 12.22 6.80 -16.76
CA PHE A 395 13.40 7.18 -15.96
C PHE A 395 14.64 6.33 -16.29
N LEU A 396 14.56 5.48 -17.31
CA LEU A 396 15.68 4.70 -17.81
C LEU A 396 16.54 5.52 -18.79
N HIS A 397 17.78 5.08 -19.00
CA HIS A 397 18.71 5.64 -19.98
C HIS A 397 19.27 4.57 -20.92
N LYS A 398 19.64 4.96 -22.15
CA LYS A 398 19.97 4.06 -23.27
C LYS A 398 18.85 3.04 -23.53
N THR A 399 17.60 3.51 -23.57
CA THR A 399 16.45 2.62 -23.69
C THR A 399 16.42 1.83 -25.01
N SER A 400 15.99 0.57 -24.94
CA SER A 400 15.57 -0.24 -26.09
C SER A 400 14.12 -0.68 -25.90
N ILE A 401 13.36 -0.68 -26.99
CA ILE A 401 11.95 -1.10 -27.00
C ILE A 401 11.86 -2.41 -27.79
N GLU A 402 11.82 -3.52 -27.06
CA GLU A 402 11.71 -4.86 -27.62
C GLU A 402 10.24 -5.23 -27.77
N ASN A 403 9.78 -5.35 -29.01
CA ASN A 403 8.43 -5.82 -29.33
C ASN A 403 8.47 -7.30 -29.69
N GLY A 404 7.41 -8.04 -29.34
CA GLY A 404 7.32 -9.47 -29.66
C GLY A 404 5.94 -10.04 -29.41
N PHE A 405 5.86 -11.37 -29.44
CA PHE A 405 4.65 -12.13 -29.18
C PHE A 405 4.95 -13.27 -28.22
N VAL A 406 4.09 -13.45 -27.22
CA VAL A 406 4.07 -14.62 -26.33
C VAL A 406 2.68 -15.24 -26.45
N LEU A 407 2.60 -16.52 -26.80
CA LEU A 407 1.33 -17.21 -27.11
C LEU A 407 0.42 -16.44 -28.12
N GLY A 408 1.05 -15.78 -29.11
CA GLY A 408 0.34 -14.97 -30.11
C GLY A 408 -0.20 -13.63 -29.59
N LYS A 409 -0.14 -13.35 -28.29
CA LYS A 409 -0.49 -12.06 -27.69
C LYS A 409 0.71 -11.12 -27.81
N GLN A 410 0.49 -9.88 -28.26
CA GLN A 410 1.56 -8.90 -28.41
C GLN A 410 2.09 -8.45 -27.04
N VAL A 411 3.41 -8.35 -26.92
CA VAL A 411 4.13 -7.84 -25.75
C VAL A 411 5.13 -6.75 -26.15
N GLN A 412 5.39 -5.82 -25.22
CA GLN A 412 6.41 -4.79 -25.37
C GLN A 412 7.20 -4.67 -24.06
N LEU A 413 8.51 -4.88 -24.16
CA LEU A 413 9.47 -4.70 -23.07
C LEU A 413 10.29 -3.44 -23.33
N ILE A 414 10.36 -2.57 -22.33
CA ILE A 414 11.28 -1.42 -22.33
C ILE A 414 12.46 -1.77 -21.45
N LEU A 415 13.63 -2.00 -22.05
CA LEU A 415 14.90 -2.18 -21.35
C LEU A 415 15.66 -0.85 -21.28
N GLY A 416 16.48 -0.70 -20.25
CA GLY A 416 17.40 0.43 -20.13
C GLY A 416 18.14 0.39 -18.80
N HIS A 417 19.05 1.33 -18.59
CA HIS A 417 19.82 1.43 -17.35
C HIS A 417 19.22 2.47 -16.40
N SER A 418 19.47 2.31 -15.10
CA SER A 418 19.08 3.22 -14.02
C SER A 418 20.27 3.47 -13.09
N GLN A 419 20.62 4.75 -12.88
CA GLN A 419 21.78 5.14 -12.07
C GLN A 419 21.65 4.75 -10.58
N PRO A 420 20.51 4.99 -9.89
CA PRO A 420 20.34 4.55 -8.49
C PRO A 420 20.47 3.03 -8.33
N ASP A 421 19.96 2.27 -9.31
CA ASP A 421 20.00 0.82 -9.29
C ASP A 421 21.42 0.28 -9.55
N LEU A 422 22.18 0.94 -10.44
CA LEU A 422 23.60 0.67 -10.64
C LEU A 422 24.40 0.88 -9.34
N GLU A 423 24.15 1.98 -8.63
CA GLU A 423 24.81 2.33 -7.37
C GLU A 423 24.48 1.33 -6.24
N GLN A 424 23.28 0.77 -6.23
CA GLN A 424 22.81 -0.20 -5.21
C GLN A 424 23.11 -1.67 -5.56
N GLY A 425 23.56 -1.97 -6.79
CA GLY A 425 23.72 -3.34 -7.30
C GLY A 425 22.38 -4.03 -7.65
N ASN A 426 21.34 -3.24 -7.92
CA ASN A 426 20.02 -3.72 -8.32
C ASN A 426 19.92 -3.86 -9.84
N CYS A 427 19.18 -4.88 -10.29
CA CYS A 427 18.83 -5.10 -11.69
C CYS A 427 17.66 -6.09 -11.80
N GLY A 428 17.02 -6.13 -12.97
CA GLY A 428 15.92 -7.06 -13.27
C GLY A 428 14.67 -6.38 -13.81
N ILE A 429 13.68 -7.21 -14.11
CA ILE A 429 12.43 -6.83 -14.77
C ILE A 429 11.35 -6.47 -13.74
N PHE A 430 10.54 -5.47 -14.06
CA PHE A 430 9.34 -5.08 -13.35
C PHE A 430 8.13 -5.50 -14.18
N LEU A 431 7.36 -6.45 -13.64
CA LEU A 431 6.20 -7.07 -14.28
C LEU A 431 4.92 -6.41 -13.73
N TYR A 432 4.17 -5.71 -14.60
CA TYR A 432 2.91 -5.06 -14.26
C TYR A 432 1.71 -5.81 -14.85
N TRP A 433 0.58 -5.81 -14.14
CA TRP A 433 -0.70 -6.40 -14.57
C TRP A 433 -1.82 -5.39 -14.25
N HIS A 434 -2.67 -5.03 -15.21
CA HIS A 434 -3.57 -3.85 -15.20
C HIS A 434 -2.87 -2.55 -14.75
N GLY A 435 -1.60 -2.39 -15.16
CA GLY A 435 -0.72 -1.31 -14.73
C GLY A 435 -0.32 -1.32 -13.24
N ARG A 436 -0.51 -2.44 -12.52
CA ARG A 436 -0.14 -2.64 -11.10
C ARG A 436 1.05 -3.60 -10.98
N LEU A 437 2.07 -3.24 -10.20
CA LEU A 437 3.33 -3.98 -10.06
C LEU A 437 3.16 -5.33 -9.31
N ILE A 438 3.35 -6.46 -9.99
CA ILE A 438 3.25 -7.80 -9.37
C ILE A 438 4.62 -8.29 -8.89
N GLU A 439 5.64 -8.22 -9.75
CA GLU A 439 7.03 -8.59 -9.41
C GLU A 439 8.00 -7.46 -9.77
N ALA A 440 8.98 -7.22 -8.88
CA ALA A 440 10.02 -6.21 -9.04
C ALA A 440 11.41 -6.85 -8.93
N TYR A 441 12.34 -6.41 -9.78
CA TYR A 441 13.69 -6.99 -9.92
C TYR A 441 13.69 -8.49 -10.24
N LYS A 442 12.72 -8.96 -11.05
CA LYS A 442 12.70 -10.35 -11.54
C LYS A 442 13.90 -10.57 -12.46
N ARG A 443 14.79 -11.50 -12.11
CA ARG A 443 15.98 -11.82 -12.91
C ARG A 443 15.63 -12.90 -13.94
N VAL A 444 16.12 -12.72 -15.15
CA VAL A 444 15.90 -13.57 -16.33
C VAL A 444 17.20 -13.70 -17.12
N GLY A 445 17.35 -14.74 -17.94
CA GLY A 445 18.55 -14.97 -18.75
C GLY A 445 19.84 -14.91 -17.94
N SER A 446 20.87 -14.28 -18.51
CA SER A 446 22.18 -14.14 -17.88
C SER A 446 22.18 -13.27 -16.60
N MET A 447 21.14 -12.48 -16.29
CA MET A 447 21.05 -11.72 -15.03
C MET A 447 21.04 -12.62 -13.78
N ILE A 448 20.62 -13.88 -13.93
CA ILE A 448 20.56 -14.86 -12.85
C ILE A 448 21.96 -15.30 -12.41
N HIS A 449 22.91 -15.38 -13.35
CA HIS A 449 24.25 -15.94 -13.12
C HIS A 449 25.38 -14.90 -13.21
N ASN A 450 25.20 -13.83 -13.99
CA ASN A 450 26.15 -12.74 -14.24
C ASN A 450 25.59 -11.40 -13.72
N GLY A 451 25.04 -11.40 -12.50
CA GLY A 451 24.34 -10.24 -11.93
C GLY A 451 25.17 -8.94 -11.91
N GLU A 452 26.48 -9.01 -11.67
CA GLU A 452 27.38 -7.85 -11.64
C GLU A 452 27.43 -7.08 -12.97
N LYS A 453 27.51 -7.81 -14.09
CA LYS A 453 27.46 -7.22 -15.44
C LYS A 453 26.11 -6.59 -15.75
N SER A 454 25.07 -7.03 -15.05
CA SER A 454 23.69 -6.60 -15.25
C SER A 454 23.29 -5.44 -14.33
N HIS A 455 24.13 -5.02 -13.38
CA HIS A 455 23.78 -3.96 -12.42
C HIS A 455 23.31 -2.67 -13.11
N GLY A 456 22.25 -2.08 -12.56
CA GLY A 456 21.56 -0.93 -13.13
C GLY A 456 20.63 -1.24 -14.30
N ILE A 457 20.69 -2.41 -14.95
CA ILE A 457 19.79 -2.73 -16.07
C ILE A 457 18.43 -3.16 -15.53
N LEU A 458 17.41 -2.39 -15.91
CA LEU A 458 16.01 -2.64 -15.59
C LEU A 458 15.23 -2.93 -16.86
N GLY A 459 14.20 -3.76 -16.74
CA GLY A 459 13.16 -3.92 -17.74
C GLY A 459 11.79 -3.54 -17.19
N VAL A 460 10.91 -3.03 -18.04
CA VAL A 460 9.53 -2.68 -17.67
C VAL A 460 8.59 -3.22 -18.74
N ILE A 461 7.58 -3.98 -18.31
CA ILE A 461 6.59 -4.61 -19.18
C ILE A 461 5.22 -4.70 -18.48
N ASP A 462 4.15 -4.44 -19.24
CA ASP A 462 2.79 -4.82 -18.84
C ASP A 462 2.48 -6.20 -19.45
N VAL A 463 2.16 -7.16 -18.60
CA VAL A 463 1.95 -8.57 -18.96
C VAL A 463 0.45 -8.95 -19.01
N THR A 464 -0.44 -7.96 -18.89
CA THR A 464 -1.90 -8.17 -18.85
C THR A 464 -2.42 -9.06 -19.98
N SER A 465 -1.96 -8.81 -21.21
CA SER A 465 -2.39 -9.55 -22.41
C SER A 465 -1.98 -11.03 -22.43
N VAL A 466 -1.03 -11.43 -21.58
CA VAL A 466 -0.51 -12.80 -21.46
C VAL A 466 -1.06 -13.50 -20.21
N MET A 467 -1.36 -12.75 -19.15
CA MET A 467 -1.77 -13.28 -17.84
C MET A 467 -3.27 -13.35 -17.62
N ASP A 468 -4.06 -12.59 -18.40
CA ASP A 468 -5.50 -12.78 -18.54
C ASP A 468 -5.76 -13.73 -19.72
N ASP A 469 -6.49 -14.83 -19.49
CA ASP A 469 -6.97 -15.70 -20.57
C ASP A 469 -8.32 -15.23 -21.14
N ASP A 470 -8.70 -15.78 -22.29
CA ASP A 470 -9.95 -15.39 -22.98
C ASP A 470 -11.23 -15.93 -22.27
N ASN A 471 -11.08 -16.68 -21.17
CA ASN A 471 -12.15 -17.26 -20.34
C ASN A 471 -12.27 -16.61 -18.93
N ASN A 472 -11.66 -15.43 -18.72
CA ASN A 472 -11.56 -14.75 -17.42
C ASN A 472 -10.70 -15.48 -16.35
N HIS A 473 -9.92 -16.49 -16.70
CA HIS A 473 -8.87 -17.03 -15.85
C HIS A 473 -7.70 -16.03 -15.76
N VAL A 474 -7.01 -16.04 -14.61
CA VAL A 474 -5.96 -15.07 -14.28
C VAL A 474 -4.80 -15.79 -13.62
N TRP A 475 -3.62 -15.73 -14.24
CA TRP A 475 -2.40 -16.40 -13.76
C TRP A 475 -1.64 -15.59 -12.70
N VAL A 476 -2.33 -14.76 -11.91
CA VAL A 476 -1.78 -13.95 -10.83
C VAL A 476 -2.22 -14.54 -9.48
N HIS A 477 -1.32 -14.61 -8.51
CA HIS A 477 -1.68 -15.06 -7.17
C HIS A 477 -2.68 -14.11 -6.50
N ASN A 478 -3.54 -14.64 -5.63
CA ASN A 478 -4.58 -13.89 -4.92
C ASN A 478 -4.05 -12.70 -4.08
N ASN A 479 -2.78 -12.76 -3.66
CA ASN A 479 -2.09 -11.70 -2.92
C ASN A 479 -1.36 -10.68 -3.80
N LYS A 480 -1.40 -10.87 -5.14
CA LYS A 480 -0.79 -10.03 -6.17
C LYS A 480 0.72 -9.81 -6.02
N GLN A 481 1.45 -10.77 -5.43
CA GLN A 481 2.91 -10.68 -5.19
C GLN A 481 3.77 -11.58 -6.10
N GLY A 482 3.14 -12.26 -7.05
CA GLY A 482 3.76 -13.17 -8.01
C GLY A 482 2.73 -13.78 -8.95
N PHE A 483 3.22 -14.52 -9.95
CA PHE A 483 2.39 -15.26 -10.91
C PHE A 483 2.32 -16.75 -10.56
N VAL A 484 1.22 -17.39 -10.94
CA VAL A 484 1.03 -18.84 -10.84
C VAL A 484 1.99 -19.53 -11.82
N ASP A 485 2.61 -20.63 -11.40
CA ASP A 485 3.42 -21.47 -12.28
C ASP A 485 2.55 -22.05 -13.41
N CYS A 486 2.79 -21.60 -14.64
CA CYS A 486 1.97 -21.89 -15.80
C CYS A 486 2.76 -21.66 -17.11
N GLU A 487 2.33 -22.31 -18.19
CA GLU A 487 2.94 -22.18 -19.53
C GLU A 487 3.03 -20.72 -20.03
N PRO A 488 1.99 -19.86 -19.92
CA PRO A 488 2.10 -18.46 -20.29
C PRO A 488 3.22 -17.70 -19.57
N TYR A 489 3.46 -18.00 -18.29
CA TYR A 489 4.50 -17.35 -17.52
C TYR A 489 5.89 -17.88 -17.87
N ALA A 490 6.06 -19.20 -17.98
CA ALA A 490 7.33 -19.80 -18.38
C ALA A 490 7.76 -19.32 -19.79
N LEU A 491 6.84 -19.25 -20.76
CA LEU A 491 7.13 -18.74 -22.11
C LEU A 491 7.44 -17.24 -22.12
N LEU A 492 6.84 -16.46 -21.21
CA LEU A 492 7.20 -15.06 -21.02
C LEU A 492 8.61 -14.93 -20.43
N GLU A 493 8.98 -15.72 -19.42
CA GLU A 493 10.34 -15.72 -18.84
C GLU A 493 11.39 -16.10 -19.89
N ASP A 494 11.12 -17.09 -20.73
CA ASP A 494 11.97 -17.49 -21.86
C ASP A 494 12.16 -16.36 -22.89
N TRP A 495 11.07 -15.63 -23.21
CA TRP A 495 11.12 -14.50 -24.14
C TRP A 495 11.88 -13.31 -23.54
N LEU A 496 11.60 -12.97 -22.27
CA LEU A 496 12.31 -11.93 -21.52
C LEU A 496 13.81 -12.25 -21.40
N SER A 497 14.17 -13.50 -21.14
CA SER A 497 15.57 -13.96 -21.06
C SER A 497 16.33 -13.67 -22.37
N LYS A 498 15.76 -14.09 -23.51
CA LYS A 498 16.35 -13.85 -24.84
C LYS A 498 16.54 -12.36 -25.11
N LYS A 499 15.52 -11.53 -24.81
CA LYS A 499 15.59 -10.08 -25.03
C LYS A 499 16.54 -9.33 -24.12
N VAL A 500 16.70 -9.78 -22.88
CA VAL A 500 17.71 -9.26 -21.96
C VAL A 500 19.12 -9.60 -22.42
N ASP A 501 19.36 -10.84 -22.84
CA ASP A 501 20.68 -11.28 -23.30
C ASP A 501 21.06 -10.59 -24.63
N GLU A 502 20.13 -10.46 -25.58
CA GLU A 502 20.30 -9.66 -26.81
C GLU A 502 20.67 -8.19 -26.51
N TYR A 503 20.06 -7.57 -25.49
CA TYR A 503 20.37 -6.20 -25.08
C TYR A 503 21.73 -6.10 -24.39
N LEU A 504 22.08 -7.05 -23.52
CA LEU A 504 23.35 -7.12 -22.80
C LEU A 504 24.54 -7.23 -23.77
N ASP A 505 24.49 -8.17 -24.71
CA ASP A 505 25.53 -8.35 -25.73
C ASP A 505 25.71 -7.07 -26.55
N ASN A 506 24.61 -6.41 -26.91
CA ASN A 506 24.66 -5.17 -27.69
C ASN A 506 25.18 -3.94 -26.95
N THR A 507 25.08 -3.92 -25.62
CA THR A 507 25.42 -2.76 -24.77
C THR A 507 26.76 -2.91 -24.03
N ILE A 508 27.17 -4.12 -23.67
CA ILE A 508 28.40 -4.37 -22.89
C ILE A 508 29.63 -4.40 -23.80
N ASP A 509 29.59 -5.10 -24.94
CA ASP A 509 30.75 -5.26 -25.84
C ASP A 509 31.19 -3.97 -26.56
N LYS A 510 30.40 -2.89 -26.43
CA LYS A 510 30.71 -1.56 -27.01
C LYS A 510 31.21 -0.53 -26.00
N VAL A 511 31.29 -0.89 -24.70
CA VAL A 511 31.68 0.05 -23.63
C VAL A 511 33.08 -0.27 -23.09
N TYR A 512 34.09 0.24 -23.79
CA TYR A 512 35.36 0.52 -23.13
C TYR A 512 35.14 1.54 -22.01
N VAL A 513 35.49 1.15 -20.78
CA VAL A 513 35.27 1.95 -19.57
C VAL A 513 36.11 3.22 -19.62
N LYS A 514 35.51 4.33 -20.08
CA LYS A 514 36.01 5.67 -19.75
C LYS A 514 35.77 5.91 -18.26
N LYS A 515 36.82 5.76 -17.45
CA LYS A 515 36.86 6.28 -16.07
C LYS A 515 36.72 7.81 -16.11
N GLY A 516 35.48 8.28 -16.01
CA GLY A 516 35.12 9.70 -15.93
C GLY A 516 33.66 9.81 -15.51
N GLY A 517 33.40 10.54 -14.42
CA GLY A 517 32.11 10.54 -13.70
C GLY A 517 30.96 11.25 -14.43
N LEU A 518 30.46 10.65 -15.51
CA LEU A 518 29.20 11.03 -16.14
C LEU A 518 28.05 10.41 -15.34
N ARG A 519 27.33 11.22 -14.56
CA ARG A 519 26.04 10.82 -13.97
C ARG A 519 25.10 10.43 -15.10
N HIS A 520 24.63 9.18 -15.13
CA HIS A 520 23.67 8.77 -16.15
C HIS A 520 22.28 9.36 -15.84
N LYS A 521 21.91 10.41 -16.55
CA LYS A 521 20.54 10.95 -16.57
C LYS A 521 19.63 10.06 -17.42
N PRO A 522 18.31 10.04 -17.16
CA PRO A 522 17.32 9.42 -18.05
C PRO A 522 17.42 9.97 -19.49
N ASP A 523 16.94 9.20 -20.47
CA ASP A 523 16.93 9.65 -21.88
C ASP A 523 16.07 10.92 -22.07
N HIS A 524 15.06 11.10 -21.21
CA HIS A 524 14.21 12.28 -21.15
C HIS A 524 13.84 12.58 -19.68
N GLU A 525 13.87 13.85 -19.28
CA GLU A 525 13.38 14.29 -17.97
C GLU A 525 11.86 14.48 -18.03
N TRP A 526 11.13 14.12 -16.97
CA TRP A 526 9.65 14.15 -16.95
C TRP A 526 9.10 14.76 -15.66
N VAL A 527 7.96 15.45 -15.77
CA VAL A 527 7.19 15.95 -14.62
C VAL A 527 5.70 15.66 -14.81
N GLN A 528 4.98 15.39 -13.71
CA GLN A 528 3.53 15.26 -13.71
C GLN A 528 2.88 16.58 -13.30
N CYS A 529 1.80 16.97 -13.98
CA CYS A 529 1.02 18.14 -13.57
C CYS A 529 0.08 17.83 -12.40
N ASP A 530 0.12 18.63 -11.34
CA ASP A 530 -0.75 18.48 -10.18
C ASP A 530 -2.24 18.75 -10.43
N LYS A 531 -2.57 19.60 -11.41
CA LYS A 531 -3.96 19.90 -11.80
C LYS A 531 -4.58 18.86 -12.72
N CYS A 532 -3.91 18.51 -13.82
CA CYS A 532 -4.50 17.63 -14.85
C CYS A 532 -3.96 16.20 -14.84
N ARG A 533 -3.01 15.88 -13.94
CA ARG A 533 -2.36 14.57 -13.76
C ARG A 533 -1.68 13.99 -15.01
N LYS A 534 -1.56 14.79 -16.09
CA LYS A 534 -0.84 14.48 -17.32
C LYS A 534 0.66 14.68 -17.11
N TRP A 535 1.45 13.82 -17.74
CA TRP A 535 2.90 13.93 -17.78
C TRP A 535 3.37 14.88 -18.90
N ARG A 536 4.49 15.58 -18.65
CA ARG A 536 5.14 16.51 -19.58
C ARG A 536 6.63 16.17 -19.67
N MET A 537 7.14 16.13 -20.89
CA MET A 537 8.55 15.93 -21.17
C MET A 537 9.28 17.28 -21.03
N LEU A 538 10.32 17.30 -20.21
CA LEU A 538 11.16 18.48 -19.98
C LEU A 538 12.27 18.57 -21.03
N HIS A 539 12.72 19.78 -21.34
CA HIS A 539 13.92 19.98 -22.16
C HIS A 539 15.17 19.50 -21.39
N PRO A 540 16.21 18.94 -22.04
CA PRO A 540 17.39 18.35 -21.36
C PRO A 540 18.12 19.26 -20.36
N ASP A 541 17.97 20.58 -20.47
CA ASP A 541 18.57 21.57 -19.56
C ASP A 541 17.86 21.66 -18.20
N PHE A 542 16.66 21.10 -18.04
CA PHE A 542 15.87 21.14 -16.81
C PHE A 542 15.93 19.80 -16.07
N ASP A 543 16.28 19.84 -14.78
CA ASP A 543 16.30 18.68 -13.88
C ASP A 543 14.99 18.64 -13.08
N CYS A 544 14.24 17.53 -13.18
CA CYS A 544 12.95 17.38 -12.49
C CYS A 544 13.06 17.53 -10.96
N LYS A 545 14.24 17.30 -10.37
CA LYS A 545 14.49 17.44 -8.92
C LYS A 545 14.55 18.89 -8.45
N THR A 546 14.78 19.83 -9.37
CA THR A 546 14.80 21.27 -9.05
C THR A 546 13.41 21.93 -9.15
N LEU A 547 12.41 21.21 -9.65
CA LEU A 547 11.03 21.68 -9.71
C LEU A 547 10.38 21.64 -8.31
N PRO A 548 9.43 22.56 -8.03
CA PRO A 548 8.64 22.55 -6.81
C PRO A 548 7.87 21.23 -6.65
N LEU A 549 7.51 20.90 -5.40
CA LEU A 549 6.78 19.67 -5.07
C LEU A 549 5.41 19.62 -5.76
N GLU A 550 4.75 20.76 -5.89
CA GLU A 550 3.57 20.95 -6.73
C GLU A 550 3.99 21.68 -8.02
N TRP A 551 3.67 21.10 -9.17
CA TRP A 551 4.00 21.65 -10.48
C TRP A 551 2.80 21.62 -11.43
N PHE A 552 2.59 22.73 -12.15
CA PHE A 552 1.45 22.89 -13.04
C PHE A 552 1.88 23.16 -14.48
N CYS A 553 1.08 22.73 -15.47
CA CYS A 553 1.42 22.89 -16.90
C CYS A 553 1.79 24.33 -17.31
N TYR A 554 1.18 25.33 -16.66
CA TYR A 554 1.41 26.76 -16.92
C TYR A 554 2.72 27.30 -16.32
N MET A 555 3.45 26.51 -15.53
CA MET A 555 4.72 26.89 -14.93
C MET A 555 5.89 26.60 -15.88
N LYS A 556 7.02 27.28 -15.64
CA LYS A 556 8.29 26.93 -16.27
C LYS A 556 8.68 25.48 -15.93
N PRO A 557 9.30 24.75 -16.87
CA PRO A 557 9.73 25.20 -18.20
C PRO A 557 8.66 25.13 -19.29
N ILE A 558 7.51 24.48 -19.04
CA ILE A 558 6.54 24.15 -20.10
C ILE A 558 5.66 25.35 -20.50
N ASN A 559 5.22 26.17 -19.55
CA ASN A 559 4.33 27.34 -19.78
C ASN A 559 3.10 27.05 -20.67
N GLY A 560 2.60 25.80 -20.63
CA GLY A 560 1.53 25.29 -21.47
C GLY A 560 0.18 25.20 -20.76
N LYS A 561 -0.80 24.58 -21.41
CA LYS A 561 -2.17 24.44 -20.88
C LYS A 561 -2.52 23.00 -20.52
N CYS A 562 -3.48 22.79 -19.62
CA CYS A 562 -3.87 21.46 -19.13
C CYS A 562 -4.57 20.63 -20.22
N GLU A 563 -5.18 21.30 -21.19
CA GLU A 563 -5.94 20.73 -22.29
C GLU A 563 -5.03 20.01 -23.29
N MET A 564 -3.75 20.45 -23.41
CA MET A 564 -2.76 19.82 -24.28
C MET A 564 -2.71 18.29 -24.08
N PRO A 565 -2.66 17.48 -25.15
CA PRO A 565 -2.57 16.02 -25.04
C PRO A 565 -1.31 15.62 -24.27
N GLU A 566 -1.34 14.49 -23.57
CA GLU A 566 -0.13 13.95 -22.94
C GLU A 566 0.85 13.50 -24.04
N GLN A 567 2.11 13.90 -23.91
CA GLN A 567 3.16 13.44 -24.82
C GLN A 567 3.41 11.96 -24.58
N LYS A 568 3.29 11.16 -25.63
CA LYS A 568 3.80 9.79 -25.66
C LYS A 568 5.23 9.84 -26.17
N VAL A 569 6.12 9.00 -25.64
CA VAL A 569 7.40 8.73 -26.31
C VAL A 569 7.04 8.07 -27.64
N GLU A 570 7.44 8.66 -28.76
CA GLU A 570 7.23 8.02 -30.06
C GLU A 570 8.08 6.75 -30.15
N PRO A 571 7.50 5.60 -30.56
CA PRO A 571 8.24 4.36 -30.70
C PRO A 571 9.20 4.46 -31.90
N GLY A 572 10.41 4.98 -31.68
CA GLY A 572 11.43 5.09 -32.72
C GLY A 572 12.60 6.05 -32.48
N VAL A 573 12.59 6.91 -31.46
CA VAL A 573 13.70 7.87 -31.23
C VAL A 573 14.90 7.19 -30.58
N ILE A 574 15.69 6.49 -31.41
CA ILE A 574 17.05 6.09 -31.06
C ILE A 574 17.92 7.34 -31.08
N THR A 575 18.35 7.82 -29.92
CA THR A 575 19.35 8.90 -29.84
C THR A 575 20.74 8.35 -30.18
N ILE A 576 20.96 8.05 -31.47
CA ILE A 576 22.30 7.77 -32.00
C ILE A 576 23.10 9.06 -31.84
N SER A 577 24.05 9.06 -30.89
CA SER A 577 24.99 10.16 -30.77
C SER A 577 25.76 10.29 -32.08
N SER A 578 25.68 11.49 -32.67
CA SER A 578 26.23 11.78 -33.99
C SER A 578 27.71 11.39 -34.05
N LYS A 579 28.06 10.52 -35.01
CA LYS A 579 29.46 10.30 -35.38
C LYS A 579 30.04 11.67 -35.74
N ARG A 580 30.99 12.16 -34.95
CA ARG A 580 31.79 13.33 -35.34
C ARG A 580 32.67 12.93 -36.51
N SER A 581 32.27 13.37 -37.70
CA SER A 581 33.18 13.62 -38.81
C SER A 581 34.28 14.59 -38.37
N GLY A 582 35.53 14.34 -38.76
CA GLY A 582 36.62 15.27 -38.51
C GLY A 582 37.92 14.60 -38.08
N TYR A 583 38.60 13.95 -39.02
CA TYR A 583 40.04 14.12 -39.18
C TYR A 583 40.34 14.19 -40.68
N ASP A 584 41.01 15.27 -41.09
CA ASP A 584 41.18 15.61 -42.49
C ASP A 584 42.09 14.64 -43.24
N THR A 585 41.58 14.09 -44.33
CA THR A 585 42.43 13.62 -45.44
C THR A 585 43.08 14.82 -46.10
N LYS A 586 44.41 14.94 -46.01
CA LYS A 586 45.17 15.73 -47.00
C LYS A 586 45.43 14.88 -48.24
N GLU A 587 45.28 15.53 -49.38
CA GLU A 587 45.34 14.93 -50.71
C GLU A 587 46.75 14.44 -51.06
N ASN A 588 46.83 13.32 -51.80
CA ASN A 588 47.28 13.38 -53.20
C ASN A 588 47.12 12.02 -53.90
N SER A 589 46.32 12.02 -54.96
CA SER A 589 46.26 10.97 -56.00
C SER A 589 47.55 10.97 -56.83
N PRO A 590 47.95 9.84 -57.46
CA PRO A 590 47.45 9.61 -58.83
C PRO A 590 47.24 8.14 -59.28
N ASN A 591 46.31 8.01 -60.24
CA ASN A 591 46.28 7.11 -61.41
C ASN A 591 46.39 5.57 -61.33
N GLN A 592 45.42 4.98 -62.05
CA GLN A 592 45.38 3.69 -62.74
C GLN A 592 46.75 3.16 -63.25
N ASN A 593 47.08 1.87 -62.99
CA ASN A 593 46.97 0.78 -64.00
C ASN A 593 47.64 -0.55 -63.58
N ASN A 594 47.21 -1.62 -64.28
CA ASN A 594 47.88 -2.91 -64.52
C ASN A 594 47.79 -4.08 -63.49
N GLN A 595 47.36 -5.21 -64.03
CA GLN A 595 47.56 -6.60 -63.54
C GLN A 595 48.99 -7.11 -63.92
N PRO A 596 49.31 -8.42 -63.86
CA PRO A 596 49.69 -9.18 -62.65
C PRO A 596 51.04 -9.91 -62.80
N LYS A 597 51.59 -10.46 -61.69
CA LYS A 597 52.62 -11.54 -61.61
C LYS A 597 52.80 -11.87 -60.11
N SER A 598 52.47 -13.05 -59.56
CA SER A 598 52.93 -14.43 -59.80
C SER A 598 54.20 -14.82 -59.02
N LYS A 599 54.09 -15.95 -58.30
CA LYS A 599 55.10 -17.00 -58.01
C LYS A 599 55.82 -17.09 -56.64
N HIS A 600 55.67 -18.31 -56.07
CA HIS A 600 56.57 -19.07 -55.16
C HIS A 600 56.88 -18.45 -53.76
N GLU A 601 57.09 -19.20 -52.66
CA GLU A 601 57.14 -20.66 -52.46
C GLU A 601 56.77 -21.06 -51.01
N GLU A 602 56.17 -22.25 -50.89
CA GLU A 602 56.29 -23.34 -49.88
C GLU A 602 56.71 -23.11 -48.40
N GLY A 603 56.12 -23.94 -47.53
CA GLY A 603 56.44 -24.01 -46.10
C GLY A 603 55.41 -24.79 -45.27
N GLU A 604 55.26 -26.10 -45.52
CA GLU A 604 54.42 -26.98 -44.70
C GLU A 604 54.96 -27.13 -43.26
N ILE A 605 54.07 -27.45 -42.30
CA ILE A 605 54.23 -28.58 -41.35
C ILE A 605 52.90 -28.84 -40.62
N ASN A 606 52.32 -30.02 -40.89
CA ASN A 606 51.31 -30.68 -40.04
C ASN A 606 51.97 -31.13 -38.71
N THR A 607 51.34 -31.32 -37.55
CA THR A 607 50.04 -31.95 -37.22
C THR A 607 49.76 -31.77 -35.70
N PRO A 608 48.56 -32.14 -35.16
CA PRO A 608 48.10 -31.75 -33.82
C PRO A 608 48.22 -32.84 -32.73
N LEU A 609 48.06 -32.50 -31.44
CA LEU A 609 47.79 -33.50 -30.39
C LEU A 609 46.91 -33.04 -29.20
N LYS A 610 45.79 -33.77 -29.07
CA LYS A 610 45.11 -34.29 -27.86
C LYS A 610 44.57 -33.36 -26.76
N ARG A 611 43.23 -33.34 -26.72
CA ARG A 611 42.37 -33.63 -25.53
C ARG A 611 43.11 -34.14 -24.28
N LEU A 612 42.80 -33.53 -23.13
CA LEU A 612 42.85 -34.20 -21.83
C LEU A 612 41.57 -33.94 -21.03
N LYS A 613 40.69 -34.94 -20.99
CA LYS A 613 39.67 -35.04 -19.94
C LYS A 613 40.39 -35.38 -18.63
N LYS A 614 40.07 -34.70 -17.54
CA LYS A 614 40.25 -35.28 -16.20
C LYS A 614 39.04 -34.95 -15.34
N ALA A 615 38.45 -36.01 -14.80
CA ALA A 615 37.35 -35.93 -13.87
C ALA A 615 37.78 -36.53 -12.53
N ARG A 616 36.99 -36.21 -11.50
CA ARG A 616 36.66 -37.02 -10.33
C ARG A 616 37.50 -36.88 -9.04
N LYS A 617 36.72 -36.96 -7.96
CA LYS A 617 37.03 -37.08 -6.52
C LYS A 617 37.40 -35.74 -5.84
N LEU A 618 36.81 -35.40 -4.69
CA LEU A 618 35.88 -36.15 -3.82
C LEU A 618 34.73 -35.24 -3.36
#